data_AF-A0A2E9H2V7-F1
#
_entry.id   AF-A0A2E9H2V7-F1
#
_cell.length_a   1.000
_cell.length_b   1.000
_cell.length_c   1.000
_cell.angle_alpha   90.00
_cell.angle_beta   90.00
_cell.angle_gamma   90.00
#
_symmetry.space_group_name_H-M   'P 1'
#
loop_
_entity.id
_entity.type
_entity.pdbx_description
1 polymer ?
#
loop_
_entity_poly.entity_id
_entity_poly.type
_entity_poly.pdbx_seq_one_letter_code
_entity_poly.pdbx_strand_id
1 'polypeptide(L)'
;MVHQSKQWRFGVEYVHSNNWNQVATPIEDAKSGWGSWVSYRYAPKYSVFLRYDTSNPSRRLNPSLEKDYIQAGWDWKATSYLTVAFVAKHKQQTSATIDRDANEFGVWTMWNF
;
A
#
# COMPACT_ATOMS: atom_id res chain seq x y z
N MET A 1 -8.80 6.08 9.70
CA MET A 1 -9.40 7.44 9.67
C MET A 1 -9.03 8.10 8.35
N VAL A 2 -9.95 8.77 7.68
CA VAL A 2 -9.73 9.39 6.36
C VAL A 2 -10.14 10.85 6.42
N HIS A 3 -9.29 11.74 5.94
CA HIS A 3 -9.59 13.16 5.81
C HIS A 3 -9.47 13.57 4.33
N GLN A 4 -10.49 14.27 3.84
CA GLN A 4 -10.58 14.66 2.43
C GLN A 4 -10.91 16.15 2.33
N SER A 5 -10.05 16.86 1.63
CA SER A 5 -10.21 18.25 1.19
C SER A 5 -10.30 18.29 -0.34
N LYS A 6 -10.67 19.44 -0.92
CA LYS A 6 -10.91 19.61 -2.36
C LYS A 6 -9.72 19.19 -3.26
N GLN A 7 -8.50 19.27 -2.73
CA GLN A 7 -7.26 18.93 -3.44
C GLN A 7 -6.43 17.83 -2.76
N TRP A 8 -6.61 17.62 -1.45
CA TRP A 8 -5.81 16.67 -0.67
C TRP A 8 -6.70 15.58 -0.11
N ARG A 9 -6.27 14.33 -0.20
CA ARG A 9 -6.91 13.24 0.53
C ARG A 9 -5.81 12.44 1.19
N PHE A 10 -5.93 12.19 2.47
CA PHE A 10 -5.04 11.27 3.15
C PHE A 10 -5.85 10.37 4.07
N GLY A 11 -5.36 9.16 4.25
CA GLY A 11 -5.97 8.16 5.09
C GLY A 11 -4.91 7.35 5.79
N VAL A 12 -5.27 6.91 6.99
CA VAL A 12 -4.50 5.93 7.74
C VAL A 12 -5.42 4.78 8.07
N GLU A 13 -4.97 3.57 7.77
CA GLU A 13 -5.64 2.31 7.96
C GLU A 13 -4.80 1.51 8.95
N TYR A 14 -5.42 1.03 10.02
CA TYR A 14 -4.78 0.11 10.97
C TYR A 14 -5.56 -1.19 10.93
N VAL A 15 -4.89 -2.27 10.58
CA VAL A 15 -5.50 -3.60 10.46
C VAL A 15 -4.88 -4.50 11.51
N HIS A 16 -5.74 -4.99 12.38
CA HIS A 16 -5.39 -6.02 13.36
C HIS A 16 -6.22 -7.26 13.06
N SER A 17 -5.55 -8.35 12.72
CA SER A 17 -6.21 -9.63 12.49
C SER A 17 -5.71 -10.63 13.53
N ASN A 18 -6.65 -11.10 14.35
CA ASN A 18 -6.41 -12.16 15.33
C ASN A 18 -6.99 -13.46 14.74
N ASN A 19 -6.13 -14.43 14.45
CA ASN A 19 -6.54 -15.66 13.77
C ASN A 19 -7.04 -16.68 14.79
N TRP A 20 -8.36 -16.79 14.98
CA TRP A 20 -8.98 -17.70 15.96
C TRP A 20 -9.18 -19.15 15.48
N ASN A 21 -8.69 -19.53 14.29
CA ASN A 21 -9.07 -20.78 13.63
C ASN A 21 -7.89 -21.64 13.14
N GLN A 22 -6.85 -21.84 13.97
CA GLN A 22 -5.76 -22.80 13.68
C GLN A 22 -5.78 -23.97 14.67
N VAL A 23 -6.46 -25.05 14.28
CA VAL A 23 -6.65 -26.27 15.09
C VAL A 23 -5.44 -27.22 15.08
N ALA A 24 -4.32 -26.88 14.41
CA ALA A 24 -3.20 -27.82 14.21
C ALA A 24 -1.78 -27.27 14.37
N THR A 25 -1.58 -26.02 14.80
CA THR A 25 -0.22 -25.46 15.02
C THR A 25 -0.17 -24.60 16.28
N PRO A 26 0.76 -24.85 17.22
CA PRO A 26 0.77 -24.24 18.57
C PRO A 26 1.29 -22.81 18.64
N ILE A 27 1.43 -22.11 17.51
CA ILE A 27 2.02 -20.75 17.48
C ILE A 27 1.00 -19.77 16.94
N GLU A 28 0.40 -19.00 17.85
CA GLU A 28 -0.48 -17.86 17.54
C GLU A 28 0.29 -16.82 16.70
N ASP A 29 0.00 -16.78 15.39
CA ASP A 29 0.52 -15.78 14.48
C ASP A 29 -0.45 -14.58 14.45
N ALA A 30 -0.17 -13.58 15.29
CA ALA A 30 -0.89 -12.31 15.29
C ALA A 30 -0.34 -11.42 14.16
N LYS A 31 -1.19 -11.08 13.19
CA LYS A 31 -0.86 -10.17 12.08
C LYS A 31 -1.35 -8.77 12.42
N SER A 32 -0.43 -7.82 12.49
CA SER A 32 -0.74 -6.39 12.63
C SER A 32 -0.05 -5.63 11.53
N GLY A 33 -0.78 -4.75 10.84
CA GLY A 33 -0.25 -3.89 9.81
C GLY A 33 -0.88 -2.51 9.90
N TRP A 34 -0.15 -1.51 9.44
CA TRP A 34 -0.71 -0.18 9.25
C TRP A 34 -0.34 0.32 7.87
N GLY A 35 -1.31 0.98 7.25
CA GLY A 35 -1.19 1.61 5.95
C GLY A 35 -1.50 3.08 6.09
N SER A 36 -0.77 3.90 5.37
CA SER A 36 -1.07 5.31 5.18
C SER A 36 -1.05 5.60 3.69
N TRP A 37 -1.94 6.46 3.26
CA TRP A 37 -1.99 6.91 1.89
C TRP A 37 -2.30 8.40 1.84
N VAL A 38 -1.75 9.06 0.86
CA VAL A 38 -1.97 10.45 0.55
C VAL A 38 -2.14 10.59 -0.96
N SER A 39 -3.06 11.44 -1.38
CA SER A 39 -3.25 11.81 -2.77
C SER A 39 -3.45 13.31 -2.85
N TYR A 40 -2.84 13.89 -3.87
CA TYR A 40 -2.87 15.32 -4.12
C TYR A 40 -3.24 15.60 -5.57
N ARG A 41 -4.34 16.33 -5.75
CA ARG A 41 -4.83 16.81 -7.04
C ARG A 41 -4.42 18.27 -7.20
N TYR A 42 -3.30 18.48 -7.89
CA TYR A 42 -2.80 19.82 -8.21
C TYR A 42 -3.53 20.46 -9.39
N ALA A 43 -4.09 19.67 -10.30
CA ALA A 43 -4.82 20.15 -11.47
C ALA A 43 -6.06 19.28 -11.76
N PRO A 44 -7.08 19.80 -12.48
CA PRO A 44 -8.29 19.02 -12.80
C PRO A 44 -8.01 17.73 -13.57
N LYS A 45 -6.91 17.69 -14.33
CA LYS A 45 -6.49 16.55 -15.15
C LYS A 45 -5.37 15.71 -14.54
N TYR A 46 -4.77 16.15 -13.44
CA TYR A 46 -3.59 15.48 -12.90
C TYR A 46 -3.72 15.26 -11.40
N SER A 47 -3.35 14.08 -10.94
CA SER A 47 -3.34 13.74 -9.52
C SER A 47 -2.12 12.89 -9.24
N VAL A 48 -1.55 13.02 -8.06
CA VAL A 48 -0.46 12.16 -7.59
C VAL A 48 -0.99 11.43 -6.37
N PHE A 49 -0.53 10.20 -6.16
CA PHE A 49 -0.79 9.47 -4.94
C PHE A 49 0.48 8.79 -4.45
N LEU A 50 0.56 8.66 -3.14
CA LEU A 50 1.62 7.97 -2.44
C LEU A 50 0.96 7.15 -1.34
N ARG A 51 1.32 5.88 -1.27
CA ARG A 51 0.82 4.92 -0.30
C ARG A 51 2.01 4.21 0.32
N TYR A 52 2.05 4.19 1.63
CA TYR A 52 3.03 3.49 2.43
C TYR A 52 2.29 2.53 3.34
N ASP A 53 2.47 1.24 3.13
CA ASP A 53 1.97 0.20 4.01
C ASP A 53 3.15 -0.52 4.63
N THR A 54 3.09 -0.74 5.93
CA THR A 54 3.99 -1.65 6.61
C THR A 54 3.16 -2.74 7.28
N SER A 55 3.60 -3.97 7.08
CA SER A 55 2.93 -5.15 7.58
C SER A 55 3.93 -5.95 8.42
N ASN A 56 3.54 -6.26 9.65
CA ASN A 56 4.28 -7.16 10.53
C ASN A 56 3.57 -8.52 10.56
N PRO A 57 3.93 -9.46 9.66
CA PRO A 57 3.25 -10.74 9.51
C PRO A 57 3.45 -11.72 10.67
N SER A 58 4.49 -11.63 11.51
CA SER A 58 4.74 -12.63 12.55
C SER A 58 5.38 -12.04 13.82
N ARG A 59 4.57 -11.52 14.73
CA ARG A 59 5.06 -10.90 15.99
C ARG A 59 5.67 -11.90 17.00
N ARG A 60 5.40 -13.21 16.85
CA ARG A 60 5.89 -14.27 17.76
C ARG A 60 6.90 -15.23 17.15
N LEU A 61 6.88 -15.46 15.83
CA LEU A 61 7.76 -16.45 15.18
C LEU A 61 9.03 -15.83 14.59
N ASN A 62 8.98 -14.58 14.13
CA ASN A 62 10.15 -13.88 13.63
C ASN A 62 9.91 -12.35 13.64
N PRO A 63 10.23 -11.67 14.76
CA PRO A 63 10.01 -10.23 14.91
C PRO A 63 10.82 -9.35 13.93
N SER A 64 11.66 -9.96 13.09
CA SER A 64 12.53 -9.28 12.13
C SER A 64 11.99 -9.30 10.68
N LEU A 65 10.81 -9.86 10.42
CA LEU A 65 10.15 -9.77 9.12
C LEU A 65 9.28 -8.52 9.04
N GLU A 66 9.91 -7.38 8.82
CA GLU A 66 9.22 -6.14 8.45
C GLU A 66 9.13 -6.06 6.92
N LYS A 67 7.91 -5.96 6.40
CA LYS A 67 7.69 -5.74 4.97
C LYS A 67 7.22 -4.32 4.77
N ASP A 68 8.13 -3.51 4.23
CA ASP A 68 7.85 -2.14 3.89
C ASP A 68 7.46 -2.06 2.41
N TYR A 69 6.26 -1.55 2.21
CA TYR A 69 5.64 -1.42 0.91
C TYR A 69 5.39 0.06 0.65
N ILE A 70 6.11 0.61 -0.34
CA ILE A 70 5.85 1.97 -0.81
C ILE A 70 5.36 1.92 -2.26
N GLN A 71 4.29 2.66 -2.52
CA GLN A 71 3.67 2.80 -3.82
C GLN A 71 3.47 4.26 -4.11
N ALA A 72 4.08 4.76 -5.18
CA ALA A 72 3.85 6.10 -5.69
C ALA A 72 3.20 6.00 -7.06
N GLY A 73 2.31 6.92 -7.39
CA GLY A 73 1.75 6.98 -8.71
C GLY A 73 1.27 8.35 -9.12
N TRP A 74 1.11 8.48 -10.42
CA TRP A 74 0.67 9.69 -11.10
C TRP A 74 -0.45 9.35 -12.05
N ASP A 75 -1.57 10.04 -11.87
CA ASP A 75 -2.77 9.90 -12.66
C ASP A 75 -2.87 11.08 -13.61
N TRP A 76 -3.05 10.77 -14.89
CA TRP A 76 -3.32 11.72 -15.96
C TRP A 76 -4.65 11.42 -16.65
N LYS A 77 -5.58 12.36 -16.51
CA LYS A 77 -6.86 12.36 -17.22
C LYS A 77 -6.68 12.98 -18.60
N ALA A 78 -6.33 12.16 -19.58
CA ALA A 78 -6.18 12.58 -20.97
C ALA A 78 -7.51 13.11 -21.55
N THR A 79 -8.64 12.49 -21.19
CA THR A 79 -9.99 12.91 -21.63
C THR A 79 -11.02 12.60 -20.54
N SER A 80 -12.21 13.19 -20.61
CA SER A 80 -13.34 12.91 -19.69
C SER A 80 -13.59 11.40 -19.47
N TYR A 81 -13.35 10.60 -20.51
CA TYR A 81 -13.58 9.15 -20.57
C TYR A 81 -12.31 8.29 -20.39
N LEU A 82 -11.11 8.87 -20.48
CA LEU A 82 -9.84 8.13 -20.42
C LEU A 82 -8.93 8.71 -19.35
N THR A 83 -8.57 7.87 -18.38
CA THR A 83 -7.55 8.15 -17.38
C THR A 83 -6.42 7.14 -17.51
N VAL A 84 -5.20 7.62 -17.62
CA VAL A 84 -3.98 6.82 -17.60
C VAL A 84 -3.31 7.06 -16.26
N ALA A 85 -2.78 6.02 -15.63
CA ALA A 85 -1.92 6.21 -14.48
C ALA A 85 -0.66 5.39 -14.55
N PHE A 86 0.39 5.95 -13.99
CA PHE A 86 1.70 5.35 -13.85
C PHE A 86 1.92 5.08 -12.37
N VAL A 87 2.30 3.85 -12.02
CA VAL A 87 2.47 3.43 -10.63
C VAL A 87 3.84 2.78 -10.50
N ALA A 88 4.67 3.33 -9.63
CA ALA A 88 5.89 2.70 -9.17
C ALA A 88 5.64 2.08 -7.80
N LYS A 89 6.09 0.84 -7.61
CA LYS A 89 6.03 0.11 -6.36
C LYS A 89 7.44 -0.31 -6.02
N HIS A 90 7.83 -0.04 -4.79
CA HIS A 90 9.08 -0.51 -4.23
C HIS A 90 8.75 -1.36 -3.01
N LYS A 91 9.23 -2.59 -3.03
CA LYS A 91 9.05 -3.55 -1.94
C LYS A 91 10.42 -3.81 -1.33
N GLN A 92 10.56 -3.43 -0.07
CA GLN A 92 11.67 -3.85 0.77
C GLN A 92 11.16 -4.99 1.65
N GLN A 93 11.74 -6.17 1.48
CA GLN A 93 11.49 -7.29 2.36
C GLN A 93 12.78 -7.61 3.11
N THR A 94 12.88 -7.08 4.33
CA THR A 94 13.97 -7.40 5.24
C THR A 94 13.60 -8.68 6.00
N SER A 95 14.43 -9.71 5.92
CA SER A 95 14.35 -10.91 6.76
C SER A 95 15.75 -11.19 7.31
N ALA A 96 15.86 -11.79 8.50
CA ALA A 96 17.12 -12.08 9.21
C ALA A 96 18.20 -12.88 8.42
N THR A 97 17.95 -13.23 7.16
CA THR A 97 18.86 -13.98 6.29
C THR A 97 18.79 -13.55 4.82
N ILE A 98 17.80 -12.76 4.40
CA ILE A 98 17.59 -12.40 2.99
C ILE A 98 17.11 -10.96 2.90
N ASP A 99 17.90 -10.13 2.22
CA ASP A 99 17.52 -8.82 1.75
C ASP A 99 16.98 -8.96 0.31
N ARG A 100 15.74 -8.52 0.07
CA ARG A 100 15.10 -8.59 -1.25
C ARG A 100 14.46 -7.26 -1.57
N ASP A 101 15.13 -6.53 -2.46
CA ASP A 101 14.61 -5.34 -3.12
C ASP A 101 13.91 -5.73 -4.42
N ALA A 102 12.62 -5.40 -4.53
CA ALA A 102 11.89 -5.51 -5.79
C ALA A 102 11.31 -4.16 -6.20
N ASN A 103 11.68 -3.71 -7.39
CA ASN A 103 11.13 -2.53 -8.06
C ASN A 103 10.14 -2.99 -9.13
N GLU A 104 8.87 -2.66 -8.96
CA GLU A 104 7.82 -2.95 -9.94
C GLU A 104 7.26 -1.64 -10.48
N PHE A 105 7.17 -1.53 -11.80
CA PHE A 105 6.48 -0.42 -12.47
C PHE A 105 5.25 -0.94 -13.18
N GLY A 106 4.15 -0.21 -13.08
CA GLY A 106 2.88 -0.53 -13.68
C GLY A 106 2.29 0.67 -14.37
N VAL A 107 1.55 0.40 -15.45
CA VAL A 107 0.66 1.37 -16.10
C VAL A 107 -0.74 0.82 -16.01
N TRP A 108 -1.70 1.65 -15.59
CA TRP A 108 -3.11 1.35 -15.73
C TRP A 108 -3.77 2.34 -16.68
N THR A 109 -4.80 1.89 -17.37
CA THR A 109 -5.72 2.77 -18.08
C THR A 109 -7.14 2.44 -17.65
N MET A 110 -7.95 3.47 -17.43
CA MET A 110 -9.34 3.36 -17.04
C MET A 110 -10.18 4.09 -18.07
N TRP A 111 -11.09 3.34 -18.69
CA TRP A 111 -12.16 3.87 -19.54
C TRP A 111 -13.42 4.02 -18.72
N ASN A 112 -14.03 5.20 -18.78
CA ASN A 112 -15.28 5.51 -18.13
C ASN A 112 -16.28 5.92 -19.21
N PHE A 113 -17.14 4.99 -19.62
CA PHE A 113 -18.19 5.18 -20.62
C PHE A 113 -19.49 5.67 -19.97
#